data_AF-A0A267HUA9-F1
#
_entry.id   AF-A0A267HUA9-F1
#
_cell.length_a   1.000
_cell.length_b   1.000
_cell.length_c   1.000
_cell.angle_alpha   90.00
_cell.angle_beta   90.00
_cell.angle_gamma   90.00
#
_symmetry.space_group_name_H-M   'P 1'
#
loop_
_entity.id
_entity.type
_entity.pdbx_description
1 polymer ?
#
loop_
_entity_poly.entity_id
_entity_poly.type
_entity_poly.pdbx_seq_one_letter_code
_entity_poly.pdbx_strand_id
1 'polypeptide(L)'
;MKEALDKIKAAEMRNDNLQTELQKELQEYAAEKEAELKLLQDGLKAKRQQESDANEKIAATALQKEKEDLLTAAKKEKATFTTLYNERHEKVATFIIERVQQTYGS
;
A
#
# COMPACT_ATOMS: atom_id res chain seq x y z
N MET A 1 -26.76 -29.93 67.73
CA MET A 1 -25.36 -29.49 67.49
C MET A 1 -24.70 -30.27 66.35
N LYS A 2 -24.77 -31.60 66.33
CA LYS A 2 -24.22 -32.45 65.25
C LYS A 2 -24.79 -32.14 63.84
N GLU A 3 -26.11 -32.02 63.72
CA GLU A 3 -26.77 -31.67 62.45
C GLU A 3 -26.40 -30.28 61.90
N ALA A 4 -26.09 -29.32 62.79
CA ALA A 4 -25.66 -27.99 62.36
C ALA A 4 -24.25 -28.02 61.78
N LEU A 5 -23.35 -28.80 62.39
CA LEU A 5 -21.99 -29.02 61.88
C LEU A 5 -22.00 -29.77 60.53
N ASP A 6 -22.88 -30.77 60.37
CA ASP A 6 -22.99 -31.51 59.11
C ASP A 6 -23.51 -30.62 57.97
N LYS A 7 -24.47 -29.72 58.26
CA LYS A 7 -24.94 -28.71 57.30
C LYS A 7 -23.85 -27.71 56.91
N ILE A 8 -23.02 -27.28 57.87
CA ILE A 8 -21.90 -26.38 57.61
C ILE A 8 -20.88 -27.06 56.70
N LYS A 9 -20.47 -28.29 57.00
CA LYS A 9 -19.54 -29.05 56.14
C LYS A 9 -20.07 -29.26 54.72
N ALA A 10 -21.37 -29.55 54.58
CA ALA A 10 -21.99 -29.68 53.26
C ALA A 10 -22.02 -28.36 52.48
N ALA A 11 -22.20 -27.23 53.16
CA ALA A 11 -22.14 -25.91 52.54
C ALA A 11 -20.72 -25.52 52.14
N GLU A 12 -19.71 -25.83 52.98
CA GLU A 12 -18.29 -25.60 52.68
C GLU A 12 -17.86 -26.39 51.44
N MET A 13 -18.14 -27.70 51.37
CA MET A 13 -17.82 -28.51 50.18
C MET A 13 -18.51 -28.00 48.92
N ARG A 14 -19.75 -27.51 49.02
CA ARG A 14 -20.45 -26.91 47.87
C ARG A 14 -19.78 -25.62 47.43
N ASN A 15 -19.33 -24.80 48.38
CA ASN A 15 -18.65 -23.54 48.07
C ASN A 15 -17.30 -23.80 47.39
N ASP A 16 -16.52 -24.77 47.89
CA ASP A 16 -15.24 -25.16 47.29
C ASP A 16 -15.42 -25.69 45.86
N ASN A 17 -16.47 -26.47 45.62
CA ASN A 17 -16.81 -26.96 44.28
C ASN A 17 -17.19 -25.80 43.34
N LEU A 18 -18.06 -24.89 43.79
CA LEU A 18 -18.45 -23.71 43.00
C LEU A 18 -17.25 -22.81 42.69
N GLN A 19 -16.33 -22.64 43.64
CA GLN A 19 -15.11 -21.85 43.44
C GLN A 19 -14.21 -22.50 42.39
N THR A 20 -14.09 -23.83 42.41
CA THR A 20 -13.31 -24.60 41.42
C THR A 20 -13.93 -24.52 40.03
N GLU A 21 -15.26 -24.68 39.93
CA GLU A 21 -15.98 -24.53 38.66
C GLU A 21 -15.84 -23.11 38.09
N LEU A 22 -16.01 -22.08 38.92
CA LEU A 22 -15.84 -20.69 38.49
C LEU A 22 -14.41 -20.41 38.00
N GLN A 23 -13.39 -20.93 38.67
CA GLN A 23 -12.00 -20.79 38.21
C GLN A 23 -11.79 -21.45 36.85
N LYS A 24 -12.38 -22.62 36.63
CA LYS A 24 -12.31 -23.32 35.35
C LYS A 24 -13.02 -22.53 34.24
N GLU A 25 -14.24 -22.04 34.49
CA GLU A 25 -14.98 -21.20 33.54
C GLU A 25 -14.21 -19.92 33.18
N LEU A 26 -13.59 -19.27 34.16
CA LEU A 26 -12.77 -18.07 33.91
C LEU A 26 -11.54 -18.37 33.05
N GLN A 27 -10.90 -19.53 33.24
CA GLN A 27 -9.76 -19.95 32.41
C GLN A 27 -10.19 -20.27 30.98
N GLU A 28 -11.30 -20.98 30.80
CA GLU A 28 -11.86 -21.29 29.49
C GLU A 28 -12.26 -20.01 28.75
N TYR A 29 -12.97 -19.11 29.42
CA TYR A 29 -13.34 -17.81 28.85
C TYR A 29 -12.12 -16.98 28.47
N ALA A 30 -11.07 -16.95 29.31
CA ALA A 30 -9.84 -16.24 28.99
C ALA A 30 -9.15 -16.81 27.74
N ALA A 31 -9.08 -18.14 27.63
CA ALA A 31 -8.50 -18.82 26.47
C ALA A 31 -9.30 -18.55 25.18
N GLU A 32 -10.64 -18.56 25.26
CA GLU A 32 -11.51 -18.21 24.14
C GLU A 32 -11.28 -16.77 23.67
N LYS A 33 -11.19 -15.82 24.61
CA LYS A 33 -10.94 -14.40 24.27
C LYS A 33 -9.54 -14.16 23.71
N GLU A 34 -8.54 -14.89 24.19
CA GLU A 34 -7.20 -14.83 23.59
C GLU A 34 -7.19 -15.37 22.15
N ALA A 35 -7.91 -16.46 21.89
CA ALA A 35 -8.07 -17.01 20.55
C ALA A 35 -8.83 -16.05 19.61
N GLU A 36 -9.92 -15.46 20.05
CA GLU A 36 -10.67 -14.43 19.30
C GLU A 36 -9.78 -13.23 18.97
N LEU A 37 -9.01 -12.73 19.94
CA LEU A 37 -8.08 -11.62 19.74
C LEU A 37 -7.00 -11.96 18.71
N LYS A 38 -6.45 -13.18 18.75
CA LYS A 38 -5.45 -13.63 17.79
C LYS A 38 -6.01 -13.69 16.37
N LEU A 39 -7.21 -14.25 16.20
CA LEU A 39 -7.90 -14.28 14.91
C LEU A 39 -8.16 -12.86 14.38
N LEU A 40 -8.58 -11.94 15.24
CA LEU A 40 -8.79 -10.54 14.86
C LEU A 40 -7.47 -9.87 14.43
N GLN A 41 -6.39 -10.06 15.18
CA GLN A 41 -5.07 -9.51 14.85
C GLN A 41 -4.54 -10.04 13.53
N ASP A 42 -4.66 -11.34 13.29
CA ASP A 42 -4.20 -11.97 12.06
C ASP A 42 -5.05 -11.52 10.86
N GLY A 43 -6.37 -11.38 11.04
CA GLY A 43 -7.26 -10.81 10.04
C GLY A 43 -6.91 -9.35 9.69
N LEU A 44 -6.59 -8.52 10.69
CA LEU A 44 -6.17 -7.14 10.48
C LEU A 44 -4.79 -7.04 9.78
N LYS A 45 -3.85 -7.93 10.11
CA LYS A 45 -2.55 -8.01 9.41
C LYS A 45 -2.73 -8.40 7.95
N ALA A 46 -3.55 -9.42 7.67
CA ALA A 46 -3.84 -9.86 6.31
C ALA A 46 -4.50 -8.74 5.49
N LYS A 47 -5.49 -8.05 6.07
CA LYS A 47 -6.16 -6.91 5.41
C LYS A 47 -5.18 -5.78 5.10
N ARG A 48 -4.29 -5.43 6.04
CA ARG A 48 -3.25 -4.41 5.82
C ARG A 48 -2.31 -4.79 4.68
N GLN A 49 -1.87 -6.04 4.62
CA GLN A 49 -1.01 -6.51 3.54
C GLN A 49 -1.72 -6.42 2.19
N GLN A 50 -2.97 -6.86 2.12
CA GLN A 50 -3.78 -6.79 0.90
C GLN A 50 -3.95 -5.35 0.41
N GLU A 51 -4.22 -4.39 1.31
CA GLU A 51 -4.33 -2.97 0.97
C GLU A 51 -2.99 -2.40 0.49
N SER A 52 -1.87 -2.79 1.10
CA SER A 52 -0.53 -2.40 0.67
C SER A 52 -0.23 -2.90 -0.75
N ASP A 53 -0.44 -4.19 -1.01
CA ASP A 53 -0.19 -4.81 -2.32
C ASP A 53 -1.05 -4.19 -3.41
N ALA A 54 -2.32 -3.89 -3.09
CA ALA A 54 -3.24 -3.22 -4.01
C ALA A 54 -2.74 -1.80 -4.35
N ASN A 55 -2.31 -1.03 -3.35
CA ASN A 55 -1.80 0.32 -3.54
C ASN A 55 -0.48 0.32 -4.34
N GLU A 56 0.42 -0.61 -4.07
CA GLU A 56 1.66 -0.77 -4.85
C GLU A 56 1.36 -1.07 -6.31
N LYS A 57 0.39 -1.95 -6.60
CA LYS A 57 -0.01 -2.25 -7.98
C LYS A 57 -0.63 -1.04 -8.68
N ILE A 58 -1.44 -0.26 -7.98
CA ILE A 58 -2.02 0.99 -8.51
C ILE A 58 -0.90 1.98 -8.82
N ALA A 59 0.03 2.19 -7.89
CA ALA A 59 1.16 3.10 -8.06
C ALA A 59 2.06 2.67 -9.23
N ALA A 60 2.38 1.38 -9.35
CA ALA A 60 3.18 0.84 -10.45
C ALA A 60 2.50 1.07 -11.81
N THR A 61 1.19 0.87 -11.88
CA THR A 61 0.41 1.10 -13.11
C THR A 61 0.37 2.58 -13.48
N ALA A 62 0.16 3.47 -12.50
CA ALA A 62 0.17 4.92 -12.71
C ALA A 62 1.55 5.40 -13.18
N LEU A 63 2.63 4.92 -12.56
CA LEU A 63 4.00 5.27 -12.92
C LEU A 63 4.36 4.80 -14.34
N GLN A 64 3.94 3.59 -14.72
CA GLN A 64 4.17 3.08 -16.08
C GLN A 64 3.45 3.95 -17.12
N LYS A 65 2.20 4.34 -16.84
CA LYS A 65 1.44 5.23 -17.72
C LYS A 65 2.10 6.61 -17.83
N GLU A 66 2.49 7.22 -16.71
CA GLU A 66 3.19 8.51 -16.70
C GLU A 66 4.48 8.46 -17.51
N LYS A 67 5.26 7.37 -17.38
CA LYS A 67 6.47 7.16 -18.17
C LYS A 67 6.18 7.09 -19.67
N GLU A 68 5.13 6.40 -20.09
CA GLU A 68 4.73 6.29 -21.50
C GLU A 68 4.26 7.65 -22.05
N ASP A 69 3.51 8.41 -21.27
CA ASP A 69 3.04 9.75 -21.61
C ASP A 69 4.23 10.70 -21.79
N LEU A 70 5.18 10.69 -20.85
CA LEU A 70 6.41 11.51 -20.92
C LEU A 70 7.29 11.13 -22.11
N LEU A 71 7.48 9.83 -22.38
CA LEU A 71 8.23 9.38 -23.55
C LEU A 71 7.57 9.82 -24.86
N THR A 72 6.25 9.79 -24.92
CA THR A 72 5.48 10.23 -26.08
C THR A 72 5.61 11.75 -26.28
N ALA A 73 5.50 12.53 -25.19
CA ALA A 73 5.71 13.96 -25.21
C ALA A 73 7.13 14.32 -25.69
N ALA A 74 8.16 13.67 -25.13
CA ALA A 74 9.55 13.91 -25.51
C ALA A 74 9.83 13.56 -26.99
N LYS A 75 9.25 12.46 -27.50
CA LYS A 75 9.35 12.11 -28.93
C LYS A 75 8.72 13.18 -29.82
N LYS A 76 7.55 13.69 -29.44
CA LYS A 76 6.84 14.75 -30.18
C LYS A 76 7.62 16.06 -30.17
N GLU A 77 8.18 16.43 -29.02
CA GLU A 77 9.01 17.63 -28.87
C GLU A 77 10.27 17.54 -29.73
N LYS A 78 10.98 16.40 -29.68
CA LYS A 78 12.16 16.16 -30.52
C LYS A 78 11.83 16.24 -32.02
N ALA A 79 10.71 15.66 -32.44
CA ALA A 79 10.27 15.72 -33.83
C ALA A 79 10.00 17.18 -34.26
N THR A 80 9.25 17.91 -33.43
CA THR A 80 8.93 19.33 -33.66
C THR A 80 10.20 20.18 -33.75
N PHE A 81 11.14 19.99 -32.82
CA PHE A 81 12.43 20.68 -32.83
C PHE A 81 13.23 20.37 -34.09
N THR A 82 13.28 19.11 -34.51
CA THR A 82 14.00 18.69 -35.73
C THR A 82 13.43 19.37 -36.97
N THR A 83 12.10 19.40 -37.10
CA THR A 83 11.42 20.09 -38.21
C THR A 83 11.77 21.58 -38.22
N LEU A 84 11.62 22.27 -37.08
CA LEU A 84 11.93 23.70 -36.97
C LEU A 84 13.41 24.00 -37.23
N TYR A 85 14.31 23.12 -36.78
CA TYR A 85 15.74 23.24 -37.02
C TYR A 85 16.03 23.17 -38.52
N ASN A 86 15.52 22.16 -39.22
CA ASN A 86 15.73 21.99 -40.66
C ASN A 86 15.19 23.20 -41.45
N GLU A 87 13.97 23.64 -41.16
CA GLU A 87 13.36 24.80 -41.82
C GLU A 87 14.17 26.10 -41.61
N ARG A 88 14.72 26.31 -40.42
CA ARG A 88 15.55 27.48 -40.13
C ARG A 88 16.94 27.35 -40.72
N HIS A 89 17.53 26.16 -40.67
CA HIS A 89 18.86 25.89 -41.17
C HIS A 89 18.94 26.15 -42.68
N GLU A 90 17.97 25.67 -43.45
CA GLU A 90 17.89 25.93 -44.90
C GLU A 90 17.81 27.42 -45.20
N LYS A 91 16.90 28.15 -44.52
CA LYS A 91 16.77 29.60 -44.71
C LYS A 91 18.06 30.37 -44.38
N VAL A 92 18.72 30.02 -43.28
CA VAL A 92 19.97 30.66 -42.87
C VAL A 92 21.10 30.31 -43.85
N ALA A 93 21.20 29.06 -44.29
CA ALA A 93 22.21 28.63 -45.25
C ALA A 93 22.05 29.37 -46.60
N THR A 94 20.83 29.46 -47.13
CA THR A 94 20.53 30.22 -48.34
C THR A 94 20.91 31.69 -48.18
N PHE A 95 20.51 32.33 -47.08
CA PHE A 95 20.87 33.73 -46.80
C PHE A 95 22.39 33.95 -46.76
N ILE A 96 23.14 33.04 -46.11
CA ILE A 96 24.60 33.13 -46.06
C ILE A 96 25.21 33.00 -47.46
N ILE A 97 24.74 32.04 -48.27
CA ILE A 97 25.23 31.84 -49.64
C ILE A 97 24.98 33.08 -50.50
N GLU A 98 23.76 33.63 -50.47
CA GLU A 98 23.40 34.85 -51.19
C GLU A 98 24.29 36.03 -50.78
N ARG A 99 24.52 36.19 -49.47
CA ARG A 99 25.40 37.24 -48.92
C ARG A 99 26.84 37.08 -49.41
N VAL A 100 27.37 35.86 -49.42
CA VAL A 100 28.75 35.57 -49.89
C VAL A 100 28.88 35.85 -51.38
N GLN A 101 27.92 35.42 -52.20
CA GLN A 101 27.91 35.71 -53.64
C GLN A 101 27.86 37.21 -53.93
N GLN A 102 27.05 37.98 -53.19
CA GLN A 102 27.02 39.44 -53.32
C GLN A 102 28.33 40.12 -52.93
N THR A 103 29.07 39.55 -51.96
CA THR A 103 30.27 40.19 -51.39
C THR A 103 31.54 39.82 -52.14
N TYR A 104 31.64 38.60 -52.64
CA TYR A 104 32.88 38.03 -53.21
C TYR A 104 32.71 37.42 -54.61
N GLY A 105 31.50 37.43 -55.18
CA GLY A 105 31.22 36.99 -56.54
C GLY A 105 31.52 38.08 -57.56
N SER A 106 32.80 38.35 -57.79
CA SER A 106 33.32 39.12 -58.94
C SER A 106 34.64 38.51 -59.37
#